data_AF-A0A2T7G2K6-F1
#
_entry.id   AF-A0A2T7G2K6-F1
#
_cell.length_a   1.000
_cell.length_b   1.000
_cell.length_c   1.000
_cell.angle_alpha   90.00
_cell.angle_beta   90.00
_cell.angle_gamma   90.00
#
_symmetry.space_group_name_H-M   'P 1'
#
loop_
_entity.id
_entity.type
_entity.pdbx_description
1 polymer ?
#
loop_
_entity_poly.entity_id
_entity_poly.type
_entity_poly.pdbx_seq_one_letter_code
_entity_poly.pdbx_strand_id
1 'polypeptide(L)'
;MSKAKTVVIVEDEPLIAIDIQERCEDAGFTVLSVVGSVAQAERKFADLCPDAIVTDMDLGPGGNGCEIVEIIRERCRDAQTSKSFS
;
A
#
# COMPACT_ATOMS: atom_id res chain seq x y z
N MET A 1 -13.97 -9.79 17.94
CA MET A 1 -13.28 -10.17 16.70
C MET A 1 -12.11 -9.19 16.52
N SER A 2 -10.90 -9.67 16.31
CA SER A 2 -9.76 -8.81 15.94
C SER A 2 -10.02 -8.20 14.57
N LYS A 3 -9.71 -6.91 14.39
CA LYS A 3 -9.84 -6.23 13.10
C LYS A 3 -8.84 -6.84 12.11
N ALA A 4 -9.30 -7.22 10.91
CA ALA A 4 -8.42 -7.67 9.83
C ALA A 4 -7.44 -6.54 9.48
N LYS A 5 -6.16 -6.90 9.35
CA LYS A 5 -5.09 -5.96 9.00
C LYS A 5 -5.19 -5.62 7.51
N THR A 6 -5.03 -4.34 7.17
CA THR A 6 -5.13 -3.90 5.77
C THR A 6 -3.77 -3.77 5.11
N VAL A 7 -3.69 -4.06 3.82
CA VAL A 7 -2.46 -3.97 3.04
C VAL A 7 -2.71 -3.33 1.68
N VAL A 8 -1.72 -2.62 1.15
CA VAL A 8 -1.67 -2.20 -0.26
C VAL A 8 -0.48 -2.86 -0.94
N ILE A 9 -0.62 -3.15 -2.24
CA ILE A 9 0.40 -3.83 -3.04
C ILE A 9 0.83 -2.93 -4.19
N VAL A 10 2.15 -2.84 -4.43
CA VAL A 10 2.75 -2.12 -5.54
C VAL A 10 3.73 -3.04 -6.28
N GLU A 11 3.36 -3.42 -7.49
CA GLU A 11 4.09 -4.42 -8.28
C GLU A 11 3.74 -4.19 -9.76
N ASP A 12 4.74 -3.96 -10.62
CA ASP A 12 4.54 -3.67 -12.04
C ASP A 12 4.31 -4.94 -12.87
N GLU A 13 4.70 -6.11 -12.36
CA GLU A 13 4.43 -7.40 -12.98
C GLU A 13 3.07 -7.98 -12.55
N PRO A 14 2.04 -8.05 -13.44
CA PRO A 14 0.69 -8.41 -13.03
C PRO A 14 0.56 -9.81 -12.41
N LEU A 15 1.38 -10.76 -12.86
CA LEU A 15 1.34 -12.13 -12.33
C LEU A 15 1.92 -12.20 -10.92
N ILE A 16 2.97 -11.43 -10.64
CA ILE A 16 3.56 -11.33 -9.30
C ILE A 16 2.58 -10.62 -8.36
N ALA A 17 1.94 -9.55 -8.84
CA ALA A 17 0.94 -8.80 -8.07
C ALA A 17 -0.23 -9.69 -7.62
N ILE A 18 -0.71 -10.58 -8.51
CA ILE A 18 -1.76 -11.56 -8.21
C ILE A 18 -1.29 -12.57 -7.16
N ASP A 19 -0.09 -13.15 -7.31
CA ASP A 19 0.46 -14.10 -6.30
C ASP A 19 0.57 -13.44 -4.92
N ILE A 20 1.09 -12.21 -4.86
CA ILE A 20 1.21 -11.45 -3.62
C ILE A 20 -0.17 -11.18 -3.01
N GLN A 21 -1.16 -10.81 -3.83
CA GLN A 21 -2.53 -10.57 -3.38
C GLN A 21 -3.13 -11.82 -2.73
N GLU A 22 -3.11 -12.96 -3.44
CA GLU A 22 -3.65 -14.24 -2.95
C GLU A 22 -2.99 -14.63 -1.61
N ARG A 23 -1.67 -14.50 -1.52
CA ARG A 23 -0.92 -14.82 -0.29
C ARG A 23 -1.24 -13.90 0.87
N CYS A 24 -1.50 -12.62 0.61
CA CYS A 24 -1.92 -11.67 1.64
C CYS A 24 -3.33 -12.00 2.16
N GLU A 25 -4.26 -12.32 1.24
CA GLU A 25 -5.63 -12.70 1.58
C GLU A 25 -5.66 -14.01 2.37
N ASP A 26 -4.90 -15.02 1.96
CA ASP A 26 -4.74 -16.30 2.67
C ASP A 26 -4.14 -16.13 4.07
N ALA A 27 -3.27 -15.13 4.25
CA ALA A 27 -2.71 -14.76 5.55
C ALA A 27 -3.68 -13.95 6.44
N GLY A 28 -4.89 -13.65 5.95
CA GLY A 28 -5.93 -12.94 6.69
C GLY A 28 -5.85 -11.41 6.61
N PHE A 29 -5.07 -10.87 5.66
CA PHE A 29 -5.08 -9.44 5.37
C PHE A 29 -6.23 -9.07 4.43
N THR A 30 -6.66 -7.82 4.50
CA THR A 30 -7.55 -7.22 3.51
C THR A 30 -6.73 -6.35 2.57
N VAL A 31 -6.64 -6.76 1.30
CA VAL A 31 -5.96 -5.99 0.26
C VAL A 31 -6.87 -4.83 -0.17
N LEU A 32 -6.45 -3.60 0.11
CA LEU A 32 -7.23 -2.39 -0.20
C LEU A 32 -7.09 -1.99 -1.67
N SER A 33 -5.90 -2.20 -2.24
CA SER A 33 -5.60 -1.78 -3.60
C SER A 33 -4.29 -2.40 -4.09
N VAL A 34 -4.24 -2.63 -5.41
CA VAL A 34 -3.06 -3.10 -6.15
C VAL A 34 -2.79 -2.10 -7.28
N VAL A 35 -1.53 -1.70 -7.43
CA VAL A 35 -1.04 -0.74 -8.45
C VAL A 35 0.35 -1.18 -8.93
N GLY A 36 0.82 -0.67 -10.07
CA GLY A 36 2.13 -1.04 -10.64
C GLY A 36 3.07 0.12 -10.89
N SER A 37 2.90 1.26 -10.20
CA SER A 37 3.81 2.40 -10.30
C SER A 37 3.62 3.38 -9.15
N VAL A 38 4.64 4.20 -8.89
CA VAL A 38 4.59 5.31 -7.93
C VAL A 38 3.44 6.26 -8.26
N ALA A 39 3.28 6.65 -9.53
CA ALA A 39 2.23 7.57 -9.96
C ALA A 39 0.80 7.03 -9.71
N GLN A 40 0.60 5.72 -9.82
CA GLN A 40 -0.69 5.11 -9.49
C GLN A 40 -0.89 5.02 -7.98
N ALA A 41 0.16 4.70 -7.22
CA ALA A 41 0.15 4.68 -5.76
C ALA A 41 -0.23 6.05 -5.19
N GLU A 42 0.39 7.14 -5.68
CA GLU A 42 0.08 8.50 -5.23
C GLU A 42 -1.40 8.85 -5.35
N ARG A 43 -2.03 8.43 -6.44
CA ARG A 43 -3.44 8.69 -6.75
C ARG A 43 -4.38 7.78 -5.96
N LYS A 44 -4.13 6.47 -5.96
CA LYS A 44 -5.04 5.49 -5.34
C LYS A 44 -4.90 5.45 -3.82
N PHE A 45 -3.72 5.78 -3.29
CA PHE A 45 -3.45 5.73 -1.85
C PHE A 45 -3.60 7.09 -1.18
N ALA A 46 -4.10 8.11 -1.90
CA ALA A 46 -4.34 9.46 -1.36
C ALA A 46 -5.13 9.46 -0.05
N ASP A 47 -6.16 8.62 0.02
CA ASP A 47 -7.08 8.54 1.16
C ASP A 47 -6.93 7.23 1.96
N LEU A 48 -5.87 6.46 1.71
CA LEU A 48 -5.65 5.17 2.35
C LEU A 48 -4.58 5.26 3.44
N CYS A 49 -4.87 4.60 4.59
CA CYS A 49 -3.86 4.31 5.60
C CYS A 49 -3.86 2.81 5.93
N PRO A 50 -3.13 2.01 5.14
CA PRO A 50 -3.04 0.58 5.39
C PRO A 50 -2.18 0.28 6.62
N ASP A 51 -2.37 -0.89 7.22
CA ASP A 51 -1.49 -1.39 8.29
C ASP A 51 -0.13 -1.86 7.75
N ALA A 52 -0.06 -2.25 6.48
CA ALA A 52 1.15 -2.73 5.81
C ALA A 52 1.22 -2.31 4.33
N ILE A 53 2.43 -2.30 3.77
CA ILE A 53 2.69 -2.06 2.35
C ILE A 53 3.56 -3.21 1.85
N VAL A 54 3.19 -3.82 0.73
CA VAL A 54 4.08 -4.69 -0.04
C VAL A 54 4.41 -3.95 -1.32
N THR A 55 5.69 -3.72 -1.59
CA THR A 55 6.13 -3.01 -2.78
C THR A 55 7.38 -3.68 -3.32
N ASP A 56 7.49 -3.81 -4.64
CA ASP A 56 8.79 -4.03 -5.25
C ASP A 56 9.64 -2.75 -5.16
N MET A 57 10.96 -2.89 -5.05
CA MET A 57 11.90 -1.79 -5.01
C MET A 57 12.16 -1.19 -6.39
N ASP A 58 12.12 -2.00 -7.45
CA ASP A 58 12.37 -1.58 -8.84
C ASP A 58 11.14 -1.83 -9.71
N LEU A 59 10.27 -0.84 -9.82
CA LEU A 59 9.04 -0.92 -10.65
C LEU A 59 9.34 -0.60 -12.12
N GLY A 60 10.61 -0.72 -12.55
CA GLY A 60 11.09 -0.35 -13.87
C GLY A 60 10.74 1.10 -14.24
N PRO A 61 10.03 1.35 -15.36
CA PRO A 61 9.55 2.68 -15.73
C PRO A 61 8.58 3.31 -14.71
N GLY A 62 8.03 2.51 -13.79
CA GLY A 62 7.07 2.89 -12.77
C GLY A 62 7.67 3.57 -11.53
N GLY A 63 8.99 3.59 -11.38
CA GLY A 63 9.72 4.29 -10.30
C GLY A 63 10.26 3.37 -9.21
N ASN A 64 10.59 3.93 -8.05
CA ASN A 64 11.16 3.18 -6.92
C ASN A 64 10.15 2.98 -5.78
N GLY A 65 10.04 1.76 -5.27
CA GLY A 65 9.14 1.43 -4.14
C GLY A 65 9.42 2.19 -2.85
N CYS A 66 10.67 2.63 -2.62
CA CYS A 66 11.03 3.42 -1.44
C CYS A 66 10.26 4.75 -1.38
N GLU A 67 10.03 5.39 -2.53
CA GLU A 67 9.29 6.65 -2.63
C GLU A 67 7.86 6.47 -2.08
N ILE A 68 7.24 5.33 -2.36
CA ILE A 68 5.88 5.01 -1.92
C ILE A 68 5.82 4.82 -0.41
N VAL A 69 6.83 4.16 0.18
CA VAL A 69 6.94 3.98 1.62
C VAL A 69 7.03 5.33 2.33
N GLU A 70 7.81 6.26 1.80
CA GLU A 70 7.94 7.62 2.33
C GLU A 70 6.61 8.38 2.24
N ILE A 71 5.98 8.40 1.06
CA ILE A 71 4.70 9.07 0.81
C ILE A 71 3.61 8.58 1.78
N ILE A 72 3.46 7.27 1.97
CA ILE A 72 2.43 6.72 2.85
C ILE A 72 2.77 6.97 4.32
N ARG A 73 4.05 6.88 4.71
CA ARG A 73 4.48 7.14 6.10
C ARG A 73 4.20 8.56 6.54
N GLU A 74 4.48 9.54 5.69
CA GLU A 74 4.20 10.94 5.96
C GLU A 74 2.69 11.18 6.06
N ARG A 75 1.92 10.72 5.08
CA ARG A 75 0.46 10.88 5.06
C ARG A 75 -0.23 10.26 6.26
N CYS A 76 0.13 9.03 6.64
CA CYS A 76 -0.53 8.36 7.76
C CYS A 76 -0.09 8.89 9.12
N ARG A 77 1.06 9.56 9.20
CA ARG A 77 1.43 10.35 10.37
C ARG A 77 0.53 11.57 10.50
N ASP A 78 0.29 12.31 9.42
CA ASP A 78 -0.56 13.50 9.40
C ASP A 78 -2.05 13.19 9.61
N ALA A 79 -2.53 12.05 9.10
CA ALA A 79 -3.88 11.57 9.36
C ALA A 79 -4.09 11.16 10.84
N GLN A 80 -3.02 10.79 11.55
CA GLN A 80 -3.08 10.46 12.98
C GLN A 80 -3.03 11.72 13.86
N THR A 81 -2.22 12.72 13.52
CA THR A 81 -2.18 14.00 14.25
C THR A 81 -3.52 14.76 14.13
N SER A 82 -4.19 14.63 12.99
CA SER A 82 -5.51 15.24 12.75
C SER A 82 -6.66 14.57 13.50
N LYS A 83 -6.47 13.35 14.05
CA LYS A 83 -7.51 12.62 14.82
C LYS A 83 -7.46 12.88 16.34
N SER A 84 -6.56 13.74 16.81
CA SER A 84 -6.34 13.99 18.25
C SER A 84 -7.05 15.22 18.85
N PHE A 85 -8.08 15.76 18.21
CA PHE A 85 -8.94 16.77 18.84
C PHE A 85 -10.42 16.53 18.50
N SER A 86 -11.12 15.81 19.38
CA SER A 86 -12.51 16.09 19.80
C SER A 86 -12.94 15.15 20.93
#